data_AF-A0A9W8K1D9-F1
#
_entry.id   AF-A0A9W8K1D9-F1
#
_cell.length_a   1.000
_cell.length_b   1.000
_cell.length_c   1.000
_cell.angle_alpha   90.00
_cell.angle_beta   90.00
_cell.angle_gamma   90.00
#
_symmetry.space_group_name_H-M   'P 1'
#
loop_
_entity.id
_entity.type
_entity.pdbx_description
1 polymer ?
#
loop_
_entity_poly.entity_id
_entity_poly.type
_entity_poly.pdbx_seq_one_letter_code
_entity_poly.pdbx_strand_id
1 'polypeptide(L)'
;MPDLLLQTAIHPLLHGHGHRSSPASPSTACTTGCSFGDHHHEPSRTPSAASSHANLSGASSLSSSTGNDINSTQLADLIAHYGTSSSIAWLDRERYKIWRPSQPILESDFVPVQGYLQKDPFVFAWGNPLVSSPAALEKTARDSRRDALGWATVSCIYEDVMDPGHVIELAGMEKGKEGGHSIRDLRRNLHRAEEEHVDVHEMKRGGWTDEIKEAVEAGIREWKAHRHGMMLDPMTLEPWADESHRRYWIARQKDKVVGVEILSRTGPLSWQIVKCITFHHAPKGTSESLIHTALKDLHSENQSATETLPTIVAPEVTSSEPGAASETTRTPNRVTVSFGITAADHLEPGHNVHGWKVSVLSKTYQAVSGIVGLIKTGQYRSKFQATHEPMYICYPANGFGLIAVGALLMALRH
;
A
#
# COMPACT_ATOMS: atom_id res chain seq x y z
N MET A 1 -7.74 -65.27 20.49
CA MET A 1 -8.07 -63.86 20.77
C MET A 1 -6.97 -63.00 20.18
N PRO A 2 -7.37 -61.93 19.49
CA PRO A 2 -6.80 -61.42 18.24
C PRO A 2 -6.01 -60.13 18.53
N ASP A 3 -5.45 -59.40 17.57
CA ASP A 3 -4.92 -59.63 16.22
C ASP A 3 -4.40 -58.26 15.77
N LEU A 4 -3.38 -58.31 14.92
CA LEU A 4 -3.12 -57.42 13.78
C LEU A 4 -2.86 -55.91 14.00
N LEU A 5 -1.64 -55.41 13.72
CA LEU A 5 -0.98 -55.18 12.40
C LEU A 5 -1.49 -53.88 11.71
N LEU A 6 -0.74 -53.09 10.94
CA LEU A 6 0.61 -53.10 10.36
C LEU A 6 0.86 -51.60 10.01
N GLN A 7 1.97 -50.93 10.35
CA GLN A 7 3.29 -50.95 9.66
C GLN A 7 3.21 -50.45 8.19
N THR A 8 4.19 -49.72 7.64
CA THR A 8 5.66 -49.78 7.82
C THR A 8 6.25 -48.52 7.16
N ALA A 9 7.15 -47.76 7.78
CA ALA A 9 8.63 -47.90 7.85
C ALA A 9 9.35 -47.43 6.56
N ILE A 10 10.53 -46.80 6.58
CA ILE A 10 11.80 -47.34 7.13
C ILE A 10 12.79 -46.24 7.57
N HIS A 11 13.52 -46.57 8.63
CA HIS A 11 14.63 -45.89 9.34
C HIS A 11 16.01 -46.05 8.61
N PRO A 12 17.10 -45.38 9.04
CA PRO A 12 18.42 -45.32 8.41
C PRO A 12 19.45 -46.30 9.02
N LEU A 13 20.57 -46.58 8.33
CA LEU A 13 21.82 -47.09 8.94
C LEU A 13 23.08 -46.91 8.04
N LEU A 14 24.06 -46.24 8.66
CA LEU A 14 25.55 -46.21 8.56
C LEU A 14 26.36 -46.98 7.49
N HIS A 15 27.29 -46.25 6.85
CA HIS A 15 28.77 -46.43 6.71
C HIS A 15 29.27 -45.14 6.02
N GLY A 16 30.39 -44.45 6.29
CA GLY A 16 31.70 -44.80 6.84
C GLY A 16 32.76 -44.22 5.88
N HIS A 17 33.74 -43.47 6.41
CA HIS A 17 34.86 -42.74 5.75
C HIS A 17 34.51 -41.30 5.33
N GLY A 18 35.16 -40.22 5.80
CA GLY A 18 36.46 -40.07 6.45
C GLY A 18 37.34 -39.18 5.57
N HIS A 19 37.51 -37.90 5.91
CA HIS A 19 38.82 -37.24 5.84
C HIS A 19 38.82 -35.86 6.50
N ARG A 20 39.82 -35.71 7.38
CA ARG A 20 40.27 -34.49 8.06
C ARG A 20 40.61 -33.36 7.07
N SER A 21 40.40 -32.10 7.47
CA SER A 21 41.49 -31.13 7.74
C SER A 21 40.97 -29.71 8.01
N SER A 22 41.15 -29.23 9.25
CA SER A 22 41.59 -27.85 9.56
C SER A 22 43.13 -27.81 9.38
N PRO A 23 43.83 -26.66 9.21
CA PRO A 23 43.81 -25.43 10.03
C PRO A 23 43.84 -24.17 9.12
N ALA A 24 44.03 -22.90 9.49
CA ALA A 24 44.71 -22.25 10.61
C ALA A 24 44.27 -20.77 10.67
N SER A 25 44.32 -20.20 11.88
CA SER A 25 44.45 -18.77 12.11
C SER A 25 45.85 -18.28 11.72
N PRO A 26 46.03 -16.96 11.53
CA PRO A 26 47.03 -16.32 12.39
C PRO A 26 46.57 -14.98 12.97
N SER A 27 47.03 -14.78 14.20
CA SER A 27 47.17 -13.54 14.93
C SER A 27 48.17 -12.58 14.26
N THR A 28 47.87 -11.28 14.27
CA THR A 28 48.92 -10.27 14.47
C THR A 28 48.33 -9.04 15.16
N ALA A 29 48.84 -8.77 16.35
CA ALA A 29 48.74 -7.48 17.01
C ALA A 29 49.71 -6.48 16.35
N CYS A 30 49.32 -5.21 16.26
CA CYS A 30 50.28 -4.11 16.19
C CYS A 30 49.73 -2.91 16.97
N THR A 31 50.38 -2.68 18.10
CA THR A 31 50.35 -1.49 18.95
C THR A 31 51.03 -0.31 18.26
N THR A 32 50.40 0.87 18.29
CA THR A 32 51.09 2.14 18.51
C THR A 32 50.10 3.16 19.05
N GLY A 33 50.35 3.63 20.27
CA GLY A 33 49.66 4.77 20.85
C GLY A 33 50.32 6.08 20.42
N CYS A 34 49.56 7.16 20.52
CA CYS A 34 50.04 8.51 20.84
C CYS A 34 48.91 9.26 21.56
N SER A 35 49.21 9.70 22.78
CA SER A 35 48.41 10.61 23.61
C SER A 35 48.68 12.09 23.25
N PHE A 36 47.99 12.97 24.00
CA PHE A 36 48.06 14.44 24.11
C PHE A 36 47.02 15.21 23.25
N GLY A 37 46.18 16.08 23.80
CA GLY A 37 46.11 16.59 25.17
C GLY A 37 44.86 17.44 25.40
N ASP A 38 44.53 17.56 26.69
CA ASP A 38 43.53 18.45 27.26
C ASP A 38 43.92 19.94 27.10
N HIS A 39 42.93 20.79 26.87
CA HIS A 39 42.96 22.17 27.37
C HIS A 39 41.55 22.63 27.78
N HIS A 40 41.38 22.77 29.09
CA HIS A 40 40.39 23.61 29.75
C HIS A 40 40.68 25.10 29.49
N HIS A 41 39.66 25.90 29.19
CA HIS A 41 39.46 27.20 29.85
C HIS A 41 38.01 27.69 29.76
N GLU A 42 37.46 27.99 30.94
CA GLU A 42 36.12 28.48 31.28
C GLU A 42 36.07 30.04 31.28
N PRO A 43 35.02 30.71 31.81
CA PRO A 43 33.79 31.23 31.19
C PRO A 43 33.74 32.76 31.11
N SER A 44 32.63 33.36 30.63
CA SER A 44 31.79 34.29 31.43
C SER A 44 30.77 35.12 30.64
N ARG A 45 29.73 35.54 31.39
CA ARG A 45 28.84 36.72 31.26
C ARG A 45 27.45 36.55 30.65
N THR A 46 26.51 36.29 31.55
CA THR A 46 25.17 36.90 31.59
C THR A 46 25.24 38.42 31.82
N PRO A 47 24.18 39.16 31.47
CA PRO A 47 23.43 39.82 32.55
C PRO A 47 21.90 39.75 32.41
N SER A 48 21.26 39.74 33.57
CA SER A 48 19.83 39.96 33.83
C SER A 48 19.56 41.47 34.00
N ALA A 49 18.40 41.95 33.54
CA ALA A 49 17.35 42.53 34.41
C ALA A 49 16.41 43.53 33.69
N ALA A 50 15.16 43.48 34.16
CA ALA A 50 14.21 44.57 34.35
C ALA A 50 13.13 44.85 33.27
N SER A 51 11.92 44.65 33.77
CA SER A 51 10.57 44.96 33.30
C SER A 51 10.25 46.44 33.14
N SER A 52 9.42 46.77 32.16
CA SER A 52 8.52 47.93 32.22
C SER A 52 7.13 47.53 31.72
N HIS A 53 6.16 47.59 32.63
CA HIS A 53 4.73 47.47 32.35
C HIS A 53 4.24 48.65 31.49
N ALA A 54 3.53 48.37 30.41
CA ALA A 54 2.55 49.28 29.82
C ALA A 54 1.35 48.46 29.34
N ASN A 55 0.28 48.48 30.14
CA ASN A 55 -1.04 48.00 29.74
C ASN A 55 -1.66 49.04 28.81
N LEU A 56 -1.99 48.64 27.59
CA LEU A 56 -3.02 49.29 26.77
C LEU A 56 -3.87 48.20 26.11
N SER A 57 -5.06 48.07 26.68
CA SER A 57 -6.23 47.36 26.20
C SER A 57 -6.56 47.67 24.75
N GLY A 58 -6.85 46.62 23.97
CA GLY A 58 -7.50 46.73 22.67
C GLY A 58 -6.75 46.02 21.54
N ALA A 59 -6.66 44.69 21.59
CA ALA A 59 -6.33 43.89 20.43
C ALA A 59 -7.37 42.79 20.30
N SER A 60 -8.34 43.04 19.43
CA SER A 60 -9.20 42.04 18.81
C SER A 60 -8.33 40.86 18.40
N SER A 61 -8.69 39.66 18.85
CA SER A 61 -8.06 38.42 18.42
C SER A 61 -8.29 38.24 16.92
N LEU A 62 -7.39 38.76 16.09
CA LEU A 62 -7.25 38.30 14.73
C LEU A 62 -6.64 36.90 14.81
N SER A 63 -7.52 35.90 14.76
CA SER A 63 -7.17 34.57 14.33
C SER A 63 -6.52 34.68 12.95
N SER A 64 -5.20 34.55 12.89
CA SER A 64 -4.48 34.35 11.63
C SER A 64 -4.81 32.97 11.09
N SER A 65 -5.92 32.85 10.37
CA SER A 65 -6.25 31.66 9.58
C SER A 65 -5.27 31.59 8.41
N THR A 66 -4.16 30.89 8.58
CA THR A 66 -3.29 30.49 7.48
C THR A 66 -4.06 29.52 6.59
N GLY A 67 -4.47 29.98 5.40
CA GLY A 67 -5.25 29.21 4.41
C GLY A 67 -4.50 28.03 3.76
N ASN A 68 -3.53 27.43 4.45
CA ASN A 68 -2.69 26.33 3.94
C ASN A 68 -3.02 24.97 4.56
N ASP A 69 -3.73 24.92 5.69
CA ASP A 69 -4.08 23.65 6.34
C ASP A 69 -5.35 23.05 5.75
N ILE A 70 -5.18 21.96 5.00
CA ILE A 70 -6.31 21.15 4.51
C ILE A 70 -6.82 20.25 5.65
N ASN A 71 -8.13 20.35 5.93
CA ASN A 71 -8.77 19.49 6.91
C ASN A 71 -8.96 18.06 6.38
N SER A 72 -9.23 17.09 7.27
CA SER A 72 -9.31 15.67 6.91
C SER A 72 -10.43 15.35 5.92
N THR A 73 -11.59 16.00 6.03
CA THR A 73 -12.72 15.79 5.12
C THR A 73 -12.38 16.27 3.71
N GLN A 74 -11.83 17.48 3.57
CA GLN A 74 -11.39 18.02 2.29
C GLN A 74 -10.30 17.16 1.66
N LEU A 75 -9.37 16.63 2.46
CA LEU A 75 -8.35 15.72 1.96
C LEU A 75 -8.97 14.41 1.45
N ALA A 76 -9.90 13.83 2.19
CA ALA A 76 -10.62 12.62 1.78
C ALA A 76 -11.41 12.84 0.48
N ASP A 77 -12.12 13.97 0.36
CA ASP A 77 -12.83 14.35 -0.87
C ASP A 77 -11.87 14.41 -2.06
N LEU A 78 -10.70 15.06 -1.91
CA LEU A 78 -9.71 15.15 -2.98
C LEU A 78 -9.14 13.77 -3.35
N ILE A 79 -8.85 12.91 -2.37
CA ILE A 79 -8.36 11.54 -2.63
C ILE A 79 -9.41 10.72 -3.37
N ALA A 80 -10.69 10.83 -2.99
CA ALA A 80 -11.78 10.10 -3.63
C ALA A 80 -11.99 10.49 -5.10
N HIS A 81 -11.58 11.70 -5.50
CA HIS A 81 -11.76 12.21 -6.87
C HIS A 81 -10.48 12.16 -7.72
N TYR A 82 -9.32 12.41 -7.13
CA TYR A 82 -8.05 12.62 -7.85
C TYR A 82 -6.90 11.72 -7.36
N GLY A 83 -7.21 10.78 -6.46
CA GLY A 83 -6.22 9.96 -5.77
C GLY A 83 -5.68 8.79 -6.57
N THR A 84 -4.84 8.05 -5.86
CA THR A 84 -4.38 6.70 -6.21
C THR A 84 -4.37 5.88 -4.92
N SER A 85 -4.09 4.58 -5.00
CA SER A 85 -4.01 3.75 -3.78
C SER A 85 -2.97 4.25 -2.77
N SER A 86 -1.91 4.87 -3.24
CA SER A 86 -0.87 5.48 -2.39
C SER A 86 -1.43 6.61 -1.50
N SER A 87 -2.41 7.36 -2.01
CA SER A 87 -2.93 8.57 -1.37
C SER A 87 -3.82 8.26 -0.17
N ILE A 88 -4.43 7.07 -0.11
CA ILE A 88 -5.28 6.66 1.03
C ILE A 88 -4.50 6.64 2.34
N ALA A 89 -3.20 6.29 2.29
CA ALA A 89 -2.35 6.29 3.48
C ALA A 89 -2.25 7.69 4.13
N TRP A 90 -2.43 8.76 3.36
CA TRP A 90 -2.34 10.14 3.86
C TRP A 90 -3.46 10.52 4.83
N LEU A 91 -4.52 9.70 4.90
CA LEU A 91 -5.60 9.85 5.88
C LEU A 91 -5.14 9.46 7.30
N ASP A 92 -4.05 8.70 7.43
CA ASP A 92 -3.36 8.46 8.70
C ASP A 92 -2.50 9.68 9.06
N ARG A 93 -3.17 10.73 9.55
CA ARG A 93 -2.56 12.04 9.84
C ARG A 93 -1.58 12.02 11.02
N GLU A 94 -1.53 10.95 11.79
CA GLU A 94 -0.52 10.76 12.83
C GLU A 94 0.85 10.43 12.22
N ARG A 95 0.85 9.73 11.08
CA ARG A 95 2.06 9.30 10.39
C ARG A 95 2.41 10.20 9.22
N TYR A 96 1.40 10.58 8.44
CA TYR A 96 1.57 11.36 7.22
C TYR A 96 1.36 12.84 7.49
N LYS A 97 2.35 13.61 7.07
CA LYS A 97 2.25 15.06 6.99
C LYS A 97 1.78 15.44 5.59
N ILE A 98 1.09 16.58 5.50
CA ILE A 98 0.58 17.11 4.24
C ILE A 98 1.35 18.36 3.87
N TRP A 99 1.80 18.43 2.62
CA TRP A 99 2.40 19.60 2.02
C TRP A 99 1.49 20.15 0.92
N ARG A 100 1.50 21.48 0.77
CA ARG A 100 0.83 22.21 -0.32
C ARG A 100 1.73 23.35 -0.81
N PRO A 101 1.74 23.67 -2.11
CA PRO A 101 2.39 24.85 -2.64
C PRO A 101 1.92 26.13 -1.94
N SER A 102 2.82 27.09 -1.73
CA SER A 102 2.44 28.41 -1.19
C SER A 102 1.68 29.27 -2.20
N GLN A 103 1.75 28.92 -3.48
CA GLN A 103 1.08 29.61 -4.59
C GLN A 103 0.28 28.60 -5.41
N PRO A 104 -0.92 28.95 -5.89
CA PRO A 104 -1.68 28.07 -6.78
C PRO A 104 -0.89 27.68 -8.03
N ILE A 105 -1.12 26.47 -8.53
CA ILE A 105 -0.55 25.99 -9.79
C ILE A 105 -1.66 26.07 -10.84
N LEU A 106 -1.45 26.90 -11.87
CA LEU A 106 -2.49 27.31 -12.83
C LEU A 106 -3.20 26.14 -13.52
N GLU A 107 -2.47 25.06 -13.79
CA GLU A 107 -3.01 23.87 -14.44
C GLU A 107 -3.92 23.01 -13.55
N SER A 108 -4.04 23.33 -12.25
CA SER A 108 -4.86 22.60 -11.29
C SER A 108 -5.96 23.48 -10.72
N ASP A 109 -7.19 22.98 -10.71
CA ASP A 109 -8.39 23.69 -10.23
C ASP A 109 -8.41 23.87 -8.71
N PHE A 110 -7.56 23.12 -8.01
CA PHE A 110 -7.31 23.25 -6.58
C PHE A 110 -5.80 23.31 -6.30
N VAL A 111 -5.42 23.94 -5.18
CA VAL A 111 -4.02 23.97 -4.72
C VAL A 111 -3.55 22.52 -4.48
N PRO A 112 -2.54 22.03 -5.21
CA PRO A 112 -2.12 20.64 -5.14
C PRO A 112 -1.74 20.17 -3.74
N VAL A 113 -1.80 18.85 -3.53
CA VAL A 113 -1.61 18.24 -2.21
C VAL A 113 -0.64 17.07 -2.30
N GLN A 114 0.33 17.00 -1.41
CA GLN A 114 1.26 15.88 -1.31
C GLN A 114 1.33 15.36 0.12
N GLY A 115 1.04 14.07 0.32
CA GLY A 115 1.35 13.38 1.57
C GLY A 115 2.80 12.93 1.62
N TYR A 116 3.41 13.00 2.80
CA TYR A 116 4.79 12.57 3.01
C TYR A 116 5.02 11.99 4.41
N LEU A 117 5.99 11.08 4.51
CA LEU A 117 6.58 10.62 5.77
C LEU A 117 7.86 11.41 6.05
N GLN A 118 8.21 11.56 7.33
CA GLN A 118 9.45 12.21 7.73
C GLN A 118 10.17 11.39 8.80
N LYS A 119 11.46 11.18 8.58
CA LYS A 119 12.38 10.67 9.58
C LYS A 119 13.70 11.41 9.43
N ASP A 120 13.93 12.38 10.31
CA ASP A 120 15.02 13.34 10.14
C ASP A 120 16.37 12.66 9.85
N PRO A 121 17.14 13.19 8.86
CA PRO A 121 16.86 14.38 8.05
C PRO A 121 16.01 14.11 6.78
N PHE A 122 15.41 12.92 6.63
CA PHE A 122 14.75 12.48 5.40
C PHE A 122 13.27 12.82 5.36
N VAL A 123 12.81 13.22 4.16
CA VAL A 123 11.41 13.40 3.79
C VAL A 123 11.10 12.47 2.62
N PHE A 124 10.01 11.71 2.73
CA PHE A 124 9.58 10.74 1.73
C PHE A 124 8.20 11.14 1.20
N ALA A 125 8.16 11.79 0.03
CA ALA A 125 6.91 11.99 -0.70
C ALA A 125 6.30 10.62 -1.04
N TRP A 126 5.05 10.41 -0.64
CA TRP A 126 4.41 9.10 -0.73
C TRP A 126 3.39 9.09 -1.87
N GLY A 127 3.79 8.56 -3.03
CA GLY A 127 2.96 8.60 -4.23
C GLY A 127 2.96 9.96 -4.94
N ASN A 128 2.16 10.08 -5.99
CA ASN A 128 2.03 11.31 -6.77
C ASN A 128 1.22 12.37 -6.02
N PRO A 129 1.50 13.67 -6.26
CA PRO A 129 0.65 14.73 -5.72
C PRO A 129 -0.75 14.69 -6.34
N LEU A 130 -1.76 15.06 -5.55
CA LEU A 130 -3.12 15.26 -6.04
C LEU A 130 -3.16 16.56 -6.84
N VAL A 131 -3.63 16.45 -8.07
CA VAL A 131 -3.83 17.56 -9.02
C VAL A 131 -5.11 17.29 -9.81
N SER A 132 -5.80 18.32 -10.28
CA SER A 132 -6.97 18.12 -11.15
C SER A 132 -6.59 17.76 -12.60
N SER A 133 -5.37 18.10 -13.02
CA SER A 133 -4.84 17.84 -14.36
C SER A 133 -3.43 17.26 -14.30
N PRO A 134 -3.12 16.21 -15.08
CA PRO A 134 -1.75 15.68 -15.20
C PRO A 134 -0.70 16.74 -15.58
N ALA A 135 -1.10 17.80 -16.29
CA ALA A 135 -0.20 18.90 -16.67
C ALA A 135 0.38 19.66 -15.46
N ALA A 136 -0.27 19.59 -14.29
CA ALA A 136 0.21 20.20 -13.06
C ALA A 136 1.24 19.33 -12.30
N LEU A 137 1.36 18.04 -12.61
CA LEU A 137 2.18 17.09 -11.83
C LEU A 137 3.64 17.52 -11.76
N GLU A 138 4.23 17.83 -12.91
CA GLU A 138 5.66 18.16 -12.98
C GLU A 138 5.99 19.43 -12.19
N LYS A 139 5.18 20.48 -12.36
CA LYS A 139 5.34 21.74 -11.63
C LYS A 139 5.18 21.54 -10.13
N THR A 140 4.17 20.77 -9.73
CA THR A 140 3.91 20.44 -8.32
C THR A 140 5.07 19.66 -7.70
N ALA A 141 5.56 18.65 -8.40
CA ALA A 141 6.68 17.84 -7.94
C ALA A 141 7.99 18.63 -7.87
N ARG A 142 8.17 19.66 -8.69
CA ARG A 142 9.32 20.57 -8.59
C ARG A 142 9.18 21.52 -7.39
N ASP A 143 8.01 22.13 -7.18
CA ASP A 143 7.82 23.09 -6.08
C ASP A 143 7.85 22.44 -4.68
N SER A 144 7.37 21.19 -4.56
CA SER A 144 7.47 20.41 -3.31
C SER A 144 8.92 20.10 -2.91
N ARG A 145 9.85 20.30 -3.83
CA ARG A 145 11.26 19.99 -3.72
C ARG A 145 12.05 21.24 -4.06
N ARG A 146 12.02 22.24 -3.18
CA ARG A 146 12.81 23.46 -3.38
C ARG A 146 14.30 23.14 -3.51
N ASP A 147 14.71 23.18 -4.77
CA ASP A 147 16.02 23.23 -5.41
C ASP A 147 16.92 21.98 -5.52
N ALA A 148 17.22 21.73 -6.81
CA ALA A 148 18.22 20.87 -7.43
C ALA A 148 18.09 19.36 -7.18
N LEU A 149 18.28 18.55 -8.25
CA LEU A 149 19.13 17.34 -8.29
C LEU A 149 18.70 16.42 -9.44
N GLY A 150 19.70 15.87 -10.13
CA GLY A 150 19.51 14.84 -11.16
C GLY A 150 18.83 13.62 -10.55
N TRP A 151 17.60 13.35 -10.98
CA TRP A 151 16.78 12.26 -10.47
C TRP A 151 17.38 10.91 -10.83
N ALA A 152 17.43 10.01 -9.85
CA ALA A 152 17.60 8.59 -10.06
C ALA A 152 16.27 7.90 -9.72
N THR A 153 15.81 7.02 -10.63
CA THR A 153 14.56 6.29 -10.46
C THR A 153 14.80 4.79 -10.43
N VAL A 154 14.03 4.10 -9.58
CA VAL A 154 14.10 2.64 -9.47
C VAL A 154 12.70 2.09 -9.39
N SER A 155 12.41 1.06 -10.19
CA SER A 155 11.18 0.28 -10.09
C SER A 155 11.43 -0.87 -9.12
N CYS A 156 10.77 -0.84 -7.98
CA CYS A 156 10.86 -1.90 -6.96
C CYS A 156 9.56 -2.07 -6.17
N ILE A 157 8.49 -1.44 -6.64
CA ILE A 157 7.15 -1.54 -6.11
C ILE A 157 6.19 -1.58 -7.30
N TYR A 158 5.09 -2.30 -7.15
CA TYR A 158 3.99 -2.33 -8.11
C TYR A 158 2.70 -2.01 -7.39
N GLU A 159 1.73 -1.53 -8.15
CA GLU A 159 0.34 -1.52 -7.73
C GLU A 159 -0.38 -2.72 -8.35
N ASP A 160 -1.05 -3.52 -7.53
CA ASP A 160 -1.80 -4.68 -7.99
C ASP A 160 -3.23 -4.26 -8.35
N VAL A 161 -3.46 -4.00 -9.64
CA VAL A 161 -4.74 -3.53 -10.16
C VAL A 161 -5.48 -4.69 -10.81
N MET A 162 -6.77 -4.80 -10.55
CA MET A 162 -7.67 -5.79 -11.14
C MET A 162 -8.88 -5.14 -11.77
N ASP A 163 -9.38 -5.81 -12.80
CA ASP A 163 -10.61 -5.50 -13.49
C ASP A 163 -11.74 -6.39 -12.93
N PRO A 164 -12.76 -5.83 -12.24
CA PRO A 164 -13.87 -6.60 -11.69
C PRO A 164 -14.55 -7.51 -12.71
N GLY A 165 -14.79 -7.03 -13.93
CA GLY A 165 -15.47 -7.80 -14.98
C GLY A 165 -14.65 -9.02 -15.40
N HIS A 166 -13.33 -8.86 -15.49
CA HIS A 166 -12.44 -9.98 -15.81
C HIS A 166 -12.43 -11.03 -14.70
N VAL A 167 -12.36 -10.61 -13.43
CA VAL A 167 -12.39 -11.54 -12.28
C VAL A 167 -13.69 -12.35 -12.24
N ILE A 168 -14.82 -11.70 -12.50
CA ILE A 168 -16.15 -12.36 -12.53
C ILE A 168 -16.21 -13.40 -13.65
N GLU A 169 -15.71 -13.07 -14.84
CA GLU A 169 -15.64 -14.00 -15.97
C GLU A 169 -14.83 -15.26 -15.59
N LEU A 170 -13.66 -15.07 -15.00
CA LEU A 170 -12.78 -16.17 -14.55
C LEU A 170 -13.44 -17.05 -13.48
N ALA A 171 -14.17 -16.44 -12.54
CA ALA A 171 -14.89 -17.16 -11.49
C ALA A 171 -16.06 -18.00 -12.05
N GLY A 172 -16.71 -17.50 -13.10
CA GLY A 172 -17.86 -18.14 -13.77
C GLY A 172 -17.51 -19.18 -14.84
N MET A 173 -16.23 -19.40 -15.16
CA MET A 173 -15.83 -20.35 -16.20
C MET A 173 -16.35 -21.77 -15.95
N GLU A 174 -16.74 -22.49 -17.00
CA GLU A 174 -17.18 -23.90 -16.89
C GLU A 174 -16.03 -24.83 -16.42
N LYS A 175 -16.40 -25.99 -15.85
CA LYS A 175 -15.42 -27.04 -15.52
C LYS A 175 -14.83 -27.59 -16.83
N GLY A 176 -13.50 -27.63 -16.95
CA GLY A 176 -12.79 -28.17 -18.13
C GLY A 176 -12.16 -27.12 -19.06
N LYS A 177 -12.52 -25.83 -18.94
CA LYS A 177 -11.79 -24.70 -19.54
C LYS A 177 -10.84 -24.12 -18.48
N GLU A 178 -9.87 -24.93 -18.04
CA GLU A 178 -9.07 -24.58 -16.86
C GLU A 178 -8.14 -23.39 -17.14
N GLY A 179 -8.39 -22.27 -16.44
CA GLY A 179 -7.37 -21.24 -16.22
C GLY A 179 -6.20 -21.79 -15.38
N GLY A 180 -5.13 -21.00 -15.27
CA GLY A 180 -3.95 -21.37 -14.50
C GLY A 180 -4.23 -21.74 -13.03
N HIS A 181 -3.22 -22.26 -12.33
CA HIS A 181 -3.35 -22.76 -10.95
C HIS A 181 -4.06 -21.79 -9.99
N SER A 182 -3.80 -20.48 -10.12
CA SER A 182 -4.39 -19.45 -9.27
C SER A 182 -5.90 -19.29 -9.45
N ILE A 183 -6.40 -19.39 -10.69
CA ILE A 183 -7.84 -19.31 -11.01
C ILE A 183 -8.58 -20.53 -10.45
N ARG A 184 -7.97 -21.71 -10.54
CA ARG A 184 -8.53 -22.93 -9.95
C ARG A 184 -8.59 -22.85 -8.42
N ASP A 185 -7.61 -22.20 -7.78
CA ASP A 185 -7.64 -21.96 -6.34
C ASP A 185 -8.74 -20.99 -5.94
N LEU A 186 -8.91 -19.86 -6.67
CA LEU A 186 -10.01 -18.91 -6.45
C LEU A 186 -11.36 -19.62 -6.48
N ARG A 187 -11.67 -20.34 -7.57
CA ARG A 187 -12.94 -21.04 -7.76
C ARG A 187 -13.21 -22.08 -6.66
N ARG A 188 -12.19 -22.84 -6.29
CA ARG A 188 -12.29 -23.82 -5.21
C ARG A 188 -12.60 -23.16 -3.87
N ASN A 189 -11.99 -22.02 -3.56
CA ASN A 189 -12.23 -21.33 -2.29
C ASN A 189 -13.59 -20.64 -2.27
N LEU A 190 -14.07 -20.09 -3.39
CA LEU A 190 -15.45 -19.59 -3.50
C LEU A 190 -16.47 -20.70 -3.23
N HIS A 191 -16.28 -21.87 -3.83
CA HIS A 191 -17.18 -23.01 -3.61
C HIS A 191 -17.16 -23.51 -2.16
N ARG A 192 -15.99 -23.54 -1.51
CA ARG A 192 -15.89 -23.91 -0.08
C ARG A 192 -16.61 -22.92 0.82
N ALA A 193 -16.50 -21.63 0.54
CA ALA A 193 -17.21 -20.60 1.31
C ALA A 193 -18.74 -20.77 1.18
N GLU A 194 -19.20 -21.10 -0.04
CA GLU A 194 -20.61 -21.41 -0.32
C GLU A 194 -21.09 -22.67 0.43
N GLU A 195 -20.33 -23.78 0.37
CA GLU A 195 -20.64 -25.02 1.11
C GLU A 195 -20.68 -24.82 2.63
N GLU A 196 -19.86 -23.91 3.15
CA GLU A 196 -19.81 -23.53 4.57
C GLU A 196 -20.86 -22.46 4.94
N HIS A 197 -21.73 -22.10 4.00
CA HIS A 197 -22.80 -21.11 4.16
C HIS A 197 -22.29 -19.73 4.60
N VAL A 198 -21.17 -19.28 4.00
CA VAL A 198 -20.69 -17.91 4.16
C VAL A 198 -21.51 -17.00 3.26
N ASP A 199 -22.32 -16.15 3.89
CA ASP A 199 -23.07 -15.09 3.22
C ASP A 199 -22.26 -13.79 3.23
N VAL A 200 -22.21 -13.09 2.09
CA VAL A 200 -21.51 -11.82 1.96
C VAL A 200 -22.44 -10.80 1.35
N HIS A 201 -22.52 -9.63 1.97
CA HIS A 201 -23.30 -8.52 1.43
C HIS A 201 -22.65 -7.17 1.74
N GLU A 202 -23.00 -6.16 0.94
CA GLU A 202 -22.61 -4.78 1.21
C GLU A 202 -23.43 -4.15 2.35
N MET A 203 -22.75 -3.46 3.24
CA MET A 203 -23.36 -2.64 4.28
C MET A 203 -23.69 -1.25 3.74
N LYS A 204 -24.89 -1.09 3.17
CA LYS A 204 -25.40 0.21 2.74
C LYS A 204 -25.68 1.14 3.93
N ARG A 205 -25.84 2.43 3.65
CA ARG A 205 -26.16 3.46 4.66
C ARG A 205 -27.44 3.09 5.43
N GLY A 206 -27.36 3.03 6.75
CA GLY A 206 -28.46 2.61 7.63
C GLY A 206 -28.52 1.10 7.92
N GLY A 207 -27.72 0.27 7.26
CA GLY A 207 -27.59 -1.16 7.57
C GLY A 207 -26.72 -1.46 8.80
N TRP A 208 -25.98 -0.47 9.28
CA TRP A 208 -25.12 -0.60 10.46
C TRP A 208 -25.92 -0.45 11.75
N THR A 209 -25.82 -1.44 12.62
CA THR A 209 -26.22 -1.34 14.02
C THR A 209 -24.97 -1.32 14.91
N ASP A 210 -25.11 -0.85 16.14
CA ASP A 210 -24.01 -0.80 17.12
C ASP A 210 -23.45 -2.21 17.38
N GLU A 211 -24.32 -3.23 17.37
CA GLU A 211 -23.90 -4.64 17.55
C GLU A 211 -23.03 -5.13 16.39
N ILE A 212 -23.34 -4.75 15.15
CA ILE A 212 -22.54 -5.15 13.98
C ILE A 212 -21.20 -4.41 13.99
N LYS A 213 -21.19 -3.11 14.34
CA LYS A 213 -19.95 -2.32 14.46
C LYS A 213 -19.04 -2.92 15.53
N GLU A 214 -19.56 -3.22 16.73
CA GLU A 214 -18.80 -3.86 17.81
C GLU A 214 -18.28 -5.24 17.38
N ALA A 215 -19.08 -6.05 16.67
CA ALA A 215 -18.63 -7.36 16.17
C ALA A 215 -17.43 -7.24 15.21
N VAL A 216 -17.45 -6.25 14.32
CA VAL A 216 -16.34 -5.95 13.41
C VAL A 216 -15.10 -5.49 14.19
N GLU A 217 -15.27 -4.55 15.12
CA GLU A 217 -14.17 -4.04 15.95
C GLU A 217 -13.54 -5.13 16.83
N ALA A 218 -14.36 -5.98 17.46
CA ALA A 218 -13.91 -7.12 18.23
C ALA A 218 -13.13 -8.12 17.36
N GLY A 219 -13.62 -8.43 16.16
CA GLY A 219 -12.91 -9.29 15.20
C GLY A 219 -11.59 -8.70 14.73
N ILE A 220 -11.53 -7.38 14.49
CA ILE A 220 -10.28 -6.67 14.16
C ILE A 220 -9.30 -6.72 15.35
N ARG A 221 -9.78 -6.51 16.59
CA ARG A 221 -8.94 -6.60 17.80
C ARG A 221 -8.37 -8.02 17.97
N GLU A 222 -9.19 -9.04 17.81
CA GLU A 222 -8.77 -10.44 17.86
C GLU A 222 -7.74 -10.75 16.77
N TRP A 223 -7.99 -10.32 15.54
CA TRP A 223 -7.07 -10.50 14.42
C TRP A 223 -5.72 -9.77 14.66
N LYS A 224 -5.74 -8.56 15.23
CA LYS A 224 -4.52 -7.83 15.62
C LYS A 224 -3.73 -8.62 16.68
N ALA A 225 -4.41 -9.21 17.66
CA ALA A 225 -3.77 -9.97 18.74
C ALA A 225 -3.13 -11.29 18.28
N HIS A 226 -3.68 -11.95 17.25
CA HIS A 226 -3.17 -13.20 16.71
C HIS A 226 -2.16 -13.02 15.55
N ARG A 227 -1.91 -11.79 15.14
CA ARG A 227 -0.90 -11.51 14.11
C ARG A 227 0.51 -11.63 14.72
N HIS A 228 1.32 -12.52 14.15
CA HIS A 228 2.73 -12.68 14.49
C HIS A 228 3.63 -12.23 13.33
N GLY A 229 4.72 -11.53 13.65
CA GLY A 229 5.73 -11.08 12.67
C GLY A 229 5.73 -9.57 12.44
N MET A 230 6.82 -9.07 11.86
CA MET A 230 6.96 -7.64 11.52
C MET A 230 6.16 -7.34 10.25
N MET A 231 5.26 -6.36 10.32
CA MET A 231 4.51 -5.88 9.16
C MET A 231 4.83 -4.41 8.89
N LEU A 232 5.16 -4.11 7.64
CA LEU A 232 5.20 -2.74 7.14
C LEU A 232 3.79 -2.42 6.61
N ASP A 233 2.89 -2.02 7.51
CA ASP A 233 1.59 -1.50 7.09
C ASP A 233 1.79 -0.01 6.72
N PRO A 234 1.49 0.42 5.49
CA PRO A 234 1.61 1.82 5.12
C PRO A 234 0.60 2.70 5.85
N MET A 235 -0.41 2.14 6.52
CA MET A 235 -1.40 2.91 7.28
C MET A 235 -1.91 2.15 8.50
N THR A 236 -2.30 2.88 9.53
CA THR A 236 -3.02 2.35 10.68
C THR A 236 -4.42 1.90 10.25
N LEU A 237 -4.84 0.73 10.73
CA LEU A 237 -6.20 0.25 10.52
C LEU A 237 -7.17 0.95 11.47
N GLU A 238 -7.81 1.99 10.93
CA GLU A 238 -8.99 2.65 11.48
C GLU A 238 -10.21 2.32 10.59
N PRO A 239 -11.10 1.40 10.99
CA PRO A 239 -12.13 0.87 10.11
C PRO A 239 -13.11 1.94 9.62
N TRP A 240 -13.45 2.90 10.50
CA TRP A 240 -14.48 3.92 10.24
C TRP A 240 -13.93 5.27 9.79
N ALA A 241 -12.61 5.41 9.65
CA ALA A 241 -12.05 6.63 9.07
C ALA A 241 -12.62 6.82 7.64
N ASP A 242 -13.01 8.04 7.26
CA ASP A 242 -13.53 8.33 5.91
C ASP A 242 -14.73 7.46 5.47
N GLU A 243 -15.71 7.27 6.36
CA GLU A 243 -16.97 6.56 6.06
C GLU A 243 -17.73 7.11 4.83
N SER A 244 -17.51 8.38 4.44
CA SER A 244 -18.17 8.99 3.28
C SER A 244 -17.70 8.45 1.93
N HIS A 245 -16.44 7.99 1.83
CA HIS A 245 -15.86 7.48 0.58
C HIS A 245 -15.51 5.99 0.66
N ARG A 246 -15.80 5.35 1.79
CA ARG A 246 -15.62 3.92 1.99
C ARG A 246 -16.91 3.14 1.78
N ARG A 247 -16.73 1.92 1.27
CA ARG A 247 -17.77 0.90 1.16
C ARG A 247 -17.30 -0.33 1.90
N TYR A 248 -18.25 -1.06 2.46
CA TYR A 248 -17.98 -2.15 3.38
C TYR A 248 -18.80 -3.36 2.99
N TRP A 249 -18.16 -4.52 2.98
CA TRP A 249 -18.85 -5.81 2.90
C TRP A 249 -18.54 -6.59 4.16
N ILE A 250 -19.54 -7.31 4.67
CA ILE A 250 -19.34 -8.21 5.79
C ILE A 250 -19.68 -9.62 5.38
N ALA A 251 -18.87 -10.56 5.86
CA ALA A 251 -19.13 -11.98 5.74
C ALA A 251 -19.79 -12.46 7.03
N ARG A 252 -20.88 -13.22 6.89
CA ARG A 252 -21.54 -13.90 8.00
C ARG A 252 -21.55 -15.40 7.80
N GLN A 253 -21.41 -16.13 8.91
CA GLN A 253 -21.68 -17.56 8.97
C GLN A 253 -22.59 -17.80 10.18
N LYS A 254 -23.76 -18.41 9.98
CA LYS A 254 -24.75 -18.65 11.04
C LYS A 254 -25.03 -17.38 11.87
N ASP A 255 -25.30 -16.27 11.18
CA ASP A 255 -25.54 -14.91 11.71
C ASP A 255 -24.37 -14.24 12.44
N LYS A 256 -23.23 -14.91 12.62
CA LYS A 256 -22.03 -14.32 13.21
C LYS A 256 -21.20 -13.64 12.14
N VAL A 257 -20.76 -12.41 12.39
CA VAL A 257 -19.76 -11.73 11.54
C VAL A 257 -18.43 -12.48 11.62
N VAL A 258 -17.93 -12.92 10.47
CA VAL A 258 -16.68 -13.69 10.34
C VAL A 258 -15.63 -12.99 9.47
N GLY A 259 -15.97 -11.86 8.85
CA GLY A 259 -14.99 -11.05 8.15
C GLY A 259 -15.57 -9.73 7.65
N VAL A 260 -14.68 -8.84 7.24
CA VAL A 260 -15.00 -7.52 6.69
C VAL A 260 -14.06 -7.18 5.54
N GLU A 261 -14.62 -6.61 4.48
CA GLU A 261 -13.92 -5.98 3.37
C GLU A 261 -14.17 -4.47 3.41
N ILE A 262 -13.14 -3.68 3.24
CA ILE A 262 -13.21 -2.22 3.21
C ILE A 262 -12.59 -1.72 1.93
N LEU A 263 -13.41 -1.15 1.05
CA LEU A 263 -12.95 -0.43 -0.13
C LEU A 263 -12.98 1.07 0.13
N SER A 264 -12.00 1.80 -0.37
CA SER A 264 -12.01 3.26 -0.41
C SER A 264 -11.94 3.74 -1.85
N ARG A 265 -12.69 4.79 -2.17
CA ARG A 265 -12.64 5.41 -3.49
C ARG A 265 -11.31 6.13 -3.68
N THR A 266 -10.71 5.98 -4.85
CA THR A 266 -9.47 6.66 -5.26
C THR A 266 -9.64 7.42 -6.58
N GLY A 267 -10.81 7.36 -7.19
CA GLY A 267 -11.17 8.14 -8.36
C GLY A 267 -12.60 7.84 -8.81
N PRO A 268 -13.07 8.43 -9.92
CA PRO A 268 -14.45 8.24 -10.40
C PRO A 268 -14.82 6.77 -10.59
N LEU A 269 -13.91 5.97 -11.15
CA LEU A 269 -14.07 4.54 -11.44
C LEU A 269 -12.94 3.70 -10.82
N SER A 270 -12.26 4.22 -9.79
CA SER A 270 -11.12 3.55 -9.17
C SER A 270 -11.35 3.39 -7.67
N TRP A 271 -11.06 2.19 -7.17
CA TRP A 271 -11.19 1.82 -5.77
C TRP A 271 -9.92 1.11 -5.30
N GLN A 272 -9.65 1.19 -4.00
CA GLN A 272 -8.62 0.41 -3.34
C GLN A 272 -9.22 -0.47 -2.25
N ILE A 273 -8.79 -1.73 -2.19
CA ILE A 273 -8.92 -2.59 -1.02
C ILE A 273 -8.03 -2.03 0.09
N VAL A 274 -8.64 -1.37 1.07
CA VAL A 274 -7.95 -0.86 2.25
C VAL A 274 -7.59 -2.02 3.16
N LYS A 275 -8.57 -2.89 3.44
CA LYS A 275 -8.36 -4.16 4.15
C LYS A 275 -9.43 -5.19 3.78
N CYS A 276 -8.97 -6.43 3.64
CA CYS A 276 -9.78 -7.64 3.68
C CYS A 276 -9.37 -8.41 4.94
N ILE A 277 -10.27 -8.58 5.91
CA ILE A 277 -9.97 -9.24 7.18
C ILE A 277 -10.94 -10.38 7.38
N THR A 278 -10.38 -11.59 7.49
CA THR A 278 -11.10 -12.78 7.94
C THR A 278 -10.76 -13.02 9.41
N PHE A 279 -11.80 -13.20 10.23
CA PHE A 279 -11.64 -13.45 11.66
C PHE A 279 -11.24 -14.91 11.92
N HIS A 280 -10.74 -15.21 13.11
CA HIS A 280 -10.06 -16.48 13.39
C HIS A 280 -10.90 -17.72 13.06
N HIS A 281 -12.21 -17.65 13.27
CA HIS A 281 -13.16 -18.74 13.03
C HIS A 281 -13.80 -18.71 11.63
N ALA A 282 -13.32 -17.85 10.72
CA ALA A 282 -13.89 -17.75 9.38
C ALA A 282 -13.60 -19.03 8.56
N PRO A 283 -14.61 -19.55 7.83
CA PRO A 283 -14.39 -20.64 6.89
C PRO A 283 -13.36 -20.31 5.81
N LYS A 284 -12.73 -21.35 5.25
CA LYS A 284 -11.83 -21.16 4.11
C LYS A 284 -12.60 -20.58 2.92
N GLY A 285 -11.99 -19.61 2.26
CA GLY A 285 -12.60 -18.91 1.14
C GLY A 285 -13.42 -17.68 1.53
N THR A 286 -13.55 -17.36 2.82
CA THR A 286 -14.25 -16.14 3.26
C THR A 286 -13.65 -14.88 2.63
N SER A 287 -12.31 -14.77 2.55
CA SER A 287 -11.63 -13.63 1.93
C SER A 287 -11.88 -13.55 0.42
N GLU A 288 -11.86 -14.69 -0.27
CA GLU A 288 -12.18 -14.77 -1.69
C GLU A 288 -13.64 -14.37 -1.95
N SER A 289 -14.58 -14.83 -1.10
CA SER A 289 -16.01 -14.47 -1.19
C SER A 289 -16.24 -12.97 -0.95
N LEU A 290 -15.56 -12.39 0.05
CA LEU A 290 -15.59 -10.95 0.34
C LEU A 290 -15.17 -10.11 -0.87
N ILE A 291 -13.98 -10.37 -1.39
CA ILE A 291 -13.43 -9.62 -2.53
C ILE A 291 -14.28 -9.86 -3.78
N HIS A 292 -14.61 -11.11 -4.11
CA HIS A 292 -15.37 -11.44 -5.30
C HIS A 292 -16.76 -10.79 -5.31
N THR A 293 -17.47 -10.82 -4.18
CA THR A 293 -18.79 -10.18 -4.06
C THR A 293 -18.68 -8.66 -4.20
N ALA A 294 -17.69 -8.03 -3.57
CA ALA A 294 -17.46 -6.59 -3.73
C ALA A 294 -17.17 -6.19 -5.19
N LEU A 295 -16.36 -6.99 -5.90
CA LEU A 295 -16.09 -6.79 -7.33
C LEU A 295 -17.35 -6.96 -8.18
N LYS A 296 -18.17 -7.97 -7.87
CA LYS A 296 -19.44 -8.22 -8.55
C LYS A 296 -20.39 -7.03 -8.41
N ASP A 297 -20.57 -6.53 -7.19
CA ASP A 297 -21.45 -5.40 -6.91
C ASP A 297 -20.98 -4.14 -7.65
N LEU A 298 -19.68 -3.82 -7.59
CA LEU A 298 -19.09 -2.70 -8.33
C LEU A 298 -19.27 -2.83 -9.85
N HIS A 299 -19.10 -4.02 -10.39
CA HIS A 299 -19.24 -4.27 -11.82
C HIS A 299 -20.69 -4.11 -12.28
N SER A 300 -21.63 -4.70 -11.56
CA SER A 300 -23.06 -4.61 -11.88
C SER A 300 -23.57 -3.17 -11.81
N GLU A 301 -23.18 -2.41 -10.79
CA GLU A 301 -23.54 -0.99 -10.69
C GLU A 301 -23.02 -0.17 -11.88
N ASN A 302 -21.79 -0.41 -12.33
CA ASN A 302 -21.20 0.28 -13.47
C ASN A 302 -21.87 -0.08 -14.81
N GLN A 303 -22.26 -1.35 -14.99
CA GLN A 303 -23.01 -1.79 -16.16
C GLN A 303 -24.37 -1.11 -16.22
N SER A 304 -25.13 -1.12 -15.11
CA SER A 304 -26.44 -0.44 -15.04
C SER A 304 -26.33 1.06 -15.31
N ALA A 305 -25.29 1.73 -14.79
CA ALA A 305 -25.07 3.16 -15.07
C ALA A 305 -24.76 3.43 -16.55
N THR A 306 -24.01 2.54 -17.21
CA THR A 306 -23.67 2.67 -18.63
C THR A 306 -24.89 2.45 -19.53
N GLU A 307 -25.76 1.50 -19.19
CA GLU A 307 -27.00 1.22 -19.94
C GLU A 307 -28.02 2.37 -19.87
N THR A 308 -27.98 3.19 -18.81
CA THR A 308 -28.86 4.37 -18.66
C THR A 308 -28.41 5.62 -19.41
N LEU A 309 -27.20 5.64 -19.98
CA LEU A 309 -26.72 6.74 -20.82
C LEU A 309 -27.16 6.52 -22.29
N PRO A 310 -27.73 7.52 -22.99
CA PRO A 310 -28.10 7.36 -24.38
C PRO A 310 -26.86 7.09 -25.24
N THR A 311 -26.87 5.95 -25.94
CA THR A 311 -25.84 5.57 -26.91
C THR A 311 -25.74 6.64 -28.00
N ILE A 312 -24.79 7.57 -27.86
CA ILE A 312 -24.34 8.37 -28.99
C ILE A 312 -23.51 7.41 -29.85
N VAL A 313 -24.06 6.99 -30.98
CA VAL A 313 -23.34 6.19 -31.99
C VAL A 313 -22.12 6.99 -32.43
N ALA A 314 -20.95 6.63 -31.90
CA ALA A 314 -19.68 7.17 -32.39
C ALA A 314 -19.49 6.67 -33.84
N PRO A 315 -19.01 7.52 -34.77
CA PRO A 315 -18.78 7.11 -36.14
C PRO A 315 -17.69 6.04 -36.20
N GLU A 316 -17.95 5.02 -37.01
CA GLU A 316 -17.08 3.87 -37.28
C GLU A 316 -15.72 4.35 -37.83
N VAL A 317 -14.69 4.33 -36.99
CA VAL A 317 -13.31 4.62 -37.42
C VAL A 317 -12.72 3.35 -38.01
N THR A 318 -12.69 3.28 -39.33
CA THR A 318 -11.88 2.33 -40.08
C THR A 318 -10.41 2.76 -40.02
N SER A 319 -9.58 2.06 -39.25
CA SER A 319 -8.13 2.17 -39.38
C SER A 319 -7.47 0.81 -39.22
N SER A 320 -7.10 0.26 -40.37
CA SER A 320 -6.19 -0.86 -40.56
C SER A 320 -4.74 -0.40 -40.43
N GLU A 321 -4.03 -0.79 -39.38
CA GLU A 321 -2.57 -0.97 -39.38
C GLU A 321 -2.15 -2.08 -38.40
N PRO A 322 -1.39 -3.10 -38.83
CA PRO A 322 -0.83 -4.11 -37.95
C PRO A 322 0.63 -3.79 -37.62
N GLY A 323 0.93 -3.39 -36.37
CA GLY A 323 2.32 -3.26 -35.95
C GLY A 323 2.62 -2.33 -34.77
N ALA A 324 2.04 -2.58 -33.60
CA ALA A 324 2.63 -2.16 -32.32
C ALA A 324 2.18 -3.12 -31.22
N ALA A 325 3.13 -3.60 -30.43
CA ALA A 325 2.90 -4.60 -29.41
C ALA A 325 2.04 -4.05 -28.26
N SER A 326 0.90 -4.71 -28.02
CA SER A 326 0.20 -4.86 -26.73
C SER A 326 0.21 -3.64 -25.80
N GLU A 327 -0.41 -2.54 -26.22
CA GLU A 327 -1.16 -1.70 -25.27
C GLU A 327 -2.41 -2.48 -24.88
N THR A 328 -2.44 -2.96 -23.64
CA THR A 328 -3.66 -3.47 -23.01
C THR A 328 -4.77 -2.43 -23.21
N THR A 329 -5.77 -2.81 -23.99
CA THR A 329 -6.96 -2.02 -24.32
C THR A 329 -7.74 -1.67 -23.06
N ARG A 330 -7.31 -0.62 -22.33
CA ARG A 330 -8.12 0.05 -21.30
C ARG A 330 -9.30 0.68 -22.03
N THR A 331 -10.42 -0.03 -22.05
CA THR A 331 -11.67 0.51 -22.55
C THR A 331 -12.08 1.66 -21.62
N PRO A 332 -12.35 2.86 -22.16
CA PRO A 332 -12.82 3.98 -21.35
C PRO A 332 -14.15 3.57 -20.71
N ASN A 333 -14.30 3.78 -19.40
CA ASN A 333 -15.48 3.44 -18.58
C ASN A 333 -15.50 2.09 -17.84
N ARG A 334 -14.34 1.45 -17.59
CA ARG A 334 -14.26 0.28 -16.70
C ARG A 334 -13.86 0.66 -15.28
N VAL A 335 -14.55 0.08 -14.30
CA VAL A 335 -14.15 0.13 -12.89
C VAL A 335 -12.84 -0.62 -12.73
N THR A 336 -11.95 -0.08 -11.91
CA THR A 336 -10.69 -0.71 -11.50
C THR A 336 -10.66 -0.81 -9.98
N VAL A 337 -10.11 -1.91 -9.48
CA VAL A 337 -9.89 -2.10 -8.04
C VAL A 337 -8.44 -2.46 -7.81
N SER A 338 -7.81 -1.84 -6.83
CA SER A 338 -6.41 -2.04 -6.50
C SER A 338 -6.27 -2.71 -5.13
N PHE A 339 -5.35 -3.67 -4.99
CA PHE A 339 -4.93 -4.14 -3.67
C PHE A 339 -3.94 -3.18 -2.98
N GLY A 340 -3.61 -2.06 -3.62
CA GLY A 340 -2.60 -1.11 -3.21
C GLY A 340 -1.18 -1.60 -3.47
N ILE A 341 -0.23 -0.76 -3.08
CA ILE A 341 1.21 -0.94 -3.32
C ILE A 341 1.69 -2.26 -2.70
N THR A 342 2.41 -3.04 -3.50
CA THR A 342 3.22 -4.19 -3.06
C THR A 342 4.67 -3.99 -3.48
N ALA A 343 5.56 -4.70 -2.79
CA ALA A 343 6.94 -4.81 -3.23
C ALA A 343 7.04 -5.74 -4.44
N ALA A 344 7.92 -5.41 -5.37
CA ALA A 344 8.30 -6.24 -6.51
C ALA A 344 9.01 -7.55 -6.10
N ASP A 345 9.03 -8.56 -6.95
CA ASP A 345 9.88 -9.74 -6.68
C ASP A 345 11.37 -9.42 -6.83
N HIS A 346 11.69 -8.49 -7.74
CA HIS A 346 13.04 -8.03 -8.03
C HIS A 346 13.09 -6.52 -8.23
N LEU A 347 14.29 -5.98 -8.08
CA LEU A 347 14.56 -4.57 -8.29
C LEU A 347 15.05 -4.35 -9.72
N GLU A 348 14.38 -3.49 -10.46
CA GLU A 348 14.77 -3.12 -11.82
C GLU A 348 15.33 -1.69 -11.84
N PRO A 349 16.59 -1.50 -12.30
CA PRO A 349 17.17 -0.17 -12.41
C PRO A 349 16.41 0.64 -13.46
N GLY A 350 15.98 1.84 -13.07
CA GLY A 350 15.34 2.81 -13.96
C GLY A 350 16.35 3.80 -14.54
N HIS A 351 15.84 5.00 -14.87
CA HIS A 351 16.65 6.05 -15.46
C HIS A 351 17.73 6.52 -14.49
N ASN A 352 18.94 6.76 -15.01
CA ASN A 352 20.10 7.30 -14.27
C ASN A 352 20.61 6.41 -13.12
N VAL A 353 20.31 5.10 -13.11
CA VAL A 353 20.83 4.15 -12.12
C VAL A 353 21.62 3.03 -12.80
N HIS A 354 22.95 3.14 -12.85
CA HIS A 354 23.82 2.19 -13.55
C HIS A 354 25.00 1.74 -12.68
N GLY A 355 25.61 0.61 -13.04
CA GLY A 355 26.84 0.10 -12.44
C GLY A 355 26.69 -0.41 -11.01
N TRP A 356 27.74 -0.26 -10.19
CA TRP A 356 27.84 -0.85 -8.84
C TRP A 356 26.73 -0.42 -7.87
N LYS A 357 26.10 0.75 -8.11
CA LYS A 357 24.99 1.27 -7.31
C LYS A 357 23.76 0.35 -7.40
N VAL A 358 23.48 -0.23 -8.57
CA VAL A 358 22.38 -1.19 -8.76
C VAL A 358 22.62 -2.41 -7.89
N SER A 359 23.84 -2.95 -7.89
CA SER A 359 24.17 -4.17 -7.13
C SER A 359 24.00 -3.99 -5.62
N VAL A 360 24.37 -2.83 -5.06
CA VAL A 360 24.15 -2.53 -3.63
C VAL A 360 22.65 -2.40 -3.34
N LEU A 361 21.91 -1.74 -4.21
CA LEU A 361 20.49 -1.53 -4.04
C LEU A 361 19.69 -2.84 -4.14
N SER A 362 20.01 -3.70 -5.11
CA SER A 362 19.41 -5.03 -5.24
C SER A 362 19.67 -5.90 -4.02
N LYS A 363 20.90 -5.90 -3.47
CA LYS A 363 21.21 -6.63 -2.23
C LYS A 363 20.41 -6.12 -1.03
N THR A 364 20.29 -4.79 -0.91
CA THR A 364 19.50 -4.16 0.15
C THR A 364 18.02 -4.53 0.02
N TYR A 365 17.49 -4.46 -1.21
CA TYR A 365 16.12 -4.83 -1.52
C TYR A 365 15.81 -6.27 -1.14
N GLN A 366 16.66 -7.22 -1.55
CA GLN A 366 16.51 -8.65 -1.22
C GLN A 366 16.55 -8.91 0.29
N ALA A 367 17.42 -8.20 1.02
CA ALA A 367 17.49 -8.32 2.48
C ALA A 367 16.19 -7.84 3.15
N VAL A 368 15.59 -6.75 2.66
CA VAL A 368 14.33 -6.21 3.21
C VAL A 368 13.13 -7.05 2.79
N SER A 369 13.03 -7.42 1.50
CA SER A 369 11.87 -8.15 0.96
C SER A 369 11.74 -9.55 1.58
N GLY A 370 12.87 -10.21 1.88
CA GLY A 370 12.90 -11.50 2.57
C GLY A 370 12.41 -11.45 4.02
N ILE A 371 12.56 -10.32 4.71
CA ILE A 371 12.19 -10.17 6.13
C ILE A 371 10.69 -9.87 6.31
N VAL A 372 10.05 -9.20 5.34
CA VAL A 372 8.68 -8.66 5.50
C VAL A 372 7.60 -9.58 4.91
N GLY A 373 7.97 -10.76 4.39
CA GLY A 373 7.00 -11.75 3.90
C GLY A 373 6.22 -11.32 2.65
N LEU A 374 6.73 -10.34 1.91
CA LEU A 374 6.08 -9.67 0.77
C LEU A 374 5.69 -10.64 -0.36
N ILE A 375 6.47 -11.72 -0.56
CA ILE A 375 6.24 -12.75 -1.59
C ILE A 375 4.89 -13.47 -1.39
N LYS A 376 4.44 -13.68 -0.14
CA LYS A 376 3.17 -14.38 0.13
C LYS A 376 1.95 -13.56 -0.32
N THR A 377 2.07 -12.22 -0.29
CA THR A 377 1.00 -11.31 -0.69
C THR A 377 0.78 -11.35 -2.20
N GLY A 378 1.85 -11.34 -3.00
CA GLY A 378 1.75 -11.44 -4.46
C GLY A 378 1.07 -12.73 -4.93
N GLN A 379 1.43 -13.87 -4.31
CA GLN A 379 0.78 -15.16 -4.61
C GLN A 379 -0.73 -15.14 -4.35
N TYR A 380 -1.17 -14.52 -3.25
CA TYR A 380 -2.60 -14.39 -2.95
C TYR A 380 -3.32 -13.53 -3.99
N ARG A 381 -2.75 -12.38 -4.36
CA ARG A 381 -3.37 -11.45 -5.32
C ARG A 381 -3.46 -12.02 -6.74
N SER A 382 -2.54 -12.90 -7.12
CA SER A 382 -2.56 -13.62 -8.41
C SER A 382 -3.81 -14.48 -8.64
N LYS A 383 -4.53 -14.85 -7.57
CA LYS A 383 -5.83 -15.55 -7.65
C LYS A 383 -6.87 -14.72 -8.40
N PHE A 384 -6.79 -13.40 -8.29
CA PHE A 384 -7.70 -12.44 -8.90
C PHE A 384 -7.16 -11.88 -10.23
N GLN A 385 -6.10 -12.49 -10.80
CA GLN A 385 -5.42 -11.97 -11.99
C GLN A 385 -5.11 -10.47 -11.90
N ALA A 386 -4.72 -10.01 -10.71
CA ALA A 386 -4.24 -8.65 -10.54
C ALA A 386 -3.00 -8.43 -11.41
N THR A 387 -3.03 -7.37 -12.20
CA THR A 387 -1.92 -6.93 -13.05
C THR A 387 -1.01 -6.00 -12.26
N HIS A 388 0.30 -6.20 -12.41
CA HIS A 388 1.31 -5.33 -11.80
C HIS A 388 1.46 -4.04 -12.61
N GLU A 389 1.03 -2.92 -12.06
CA GLU A 389 1.35 -1.59 -12.61
C GLU A 389 2.64 -1.08 -11.96
N PRO A 390 3.71 -0.79 -12.72
CA PRO A 390 5.00 -0.36 -12.17
C PRO A 390 4.89 0.97 -11.44
N MET A 391 5.46 1.01 -10.24
CA MET A 391 5.64 2.22 -9.46
C MET A 391 7.13 2.50 -9.23
N TYR A 392 7.47 3.78 -9.14
CA TYR A 392 8.85 4.22 -9.11
C TYR A 392 9.17 4.95 -7.82
N ILE A 393 10.33 4.63 -7.25
CA ILE A 393 10.95 5.43 -6.20
C ILE A 393 11.91 6.40 -6.88
N CYS A 394 11.68 7.69 -6.65
CA CYS A 394 12.45 8.78 -7.21
C CYS A 394 13.27 9.44 -6.11
N TYR A 395 14.58 9.56 -6.30
CA TYR A 395 15.47 10.17 -5.32
C TYR A 395 16.55 11.04 -5.97
N PRO A 396 17.08 12.04 -5.24
CA PRO A 396 18.17 12.87 -5.76
C PRO A 396 19.44 12.06 -6.01
N ALA A 397 20.22 12.43 -7.04
CA ALA A 397 21.53 11.84 -7.30
C ALA A 397 22.38 11.81 -6.04
N ASN A 398 22.90 10.62 -5.70
CA ASN A 398 23.71 10.34 -4.50
C ASN A 398 22.97 10.46 -3.15
N GLY A 399 21.65 10.71 -3.13
CA GLY A 399 20.87 10.85 -1.90
C GLY A 399 20.21 9.58 -1.39
N PHE A 400 20.22 8.48 -2.16
CA PHE A 400 19.63 7.21 -1.74
C PHE A 400 20.70 6.16 -1.51
N GLY A 401 20.83 5.77 -0.25
CA GLY A 401 21.73 4.73 0.23
C GLY A 401 21.14 4.02 1.45
N LEU A 402 21.90 3.12 2.06
CA LEU A 402 21.44 2.29 3.19
C LEU A 402 20.83 3.11 4.34
N ILE A 403 21.35 4.32 4.59
CA ILE A 403 20.84 5.22 5.63
C ILE A 403 19.41 5.71 5.30
N ALA A 404 19.16 6.10 4.04
CA ALA A 404 17.84 6.54 3.59
C ALA A 404 16.82 5.39 3.61
N VAL A 405 17.24 4.18 3.21
CA VAL A 405 16.41 2.97 3.31
C VAL A 405 16.10 2.65 4.77
N GLY A 406 17.10 2.72 5.66
CA GLY A 406 16.91 2.53 7.10
C GLY A 406 15.95 3.57 7.69
N ALA A 407 16.08 4.83 7.32
CA ALA A 407 15.17 5.90 7.73
C ALA A 407 13.73 5.67 7.24
N LEU A 408 13.55 5.20 5.99
CA LEU A 408 12.24 4.83 5.45
C LEU A 408 11.63 3.66 6.24
N LEU A 409 12.40 2.61 6.50
CA LEU A 409 11.94 1.47 7.31
C LEU A 409 11.57 1.90 8.72
N MET A 410 12.31 2.83 9.33
CA MET A 410 11.97 3.40 10.63
C MET A 410 10.73 4.29 10.59
N ALA A 411 10.48 5.01 9.48
CA ALA A 411 9.25 5.78 9.29
C ALA A 411 8.03 4.87 9.08
N LEU A 412 8.25 3.68 8.49
CA LEU A 412 7.21 2.69 8.24
C LEU A 412 6.95 1.74 9.41
N ARG A 413 7.86 1.68 10.39
CA ARG A 413 7.76 0.82 11.56
C ARG A 413 6.79 1.41 12.59
N HIS A 414 5.84 0.58 13.04
CA HIS A 414 5.02 0.81 14.23
C HIS A 414 5.73 0.35 15.49
#